data_AF-A0A348MJR2-F1
#
_entry.id   AF-A0A348MJR2-F1
#
_cell.length_a   1.000
_cell.length_b   1.000
_cell.length_c   1.000
_cell.angle_alpha   90.00
_cell.angle_beta   90.00
_cell.angle_gamma   90.00
#
_symmetry.space_group_name_H-M   'P 1'
#
loop_
_entity.id
_entity.type
_entity.pdbx_description
1 polymer ?
#
loop_
_entity_poly.entity_id
_entity_poly.type
_entity_poly.pdbx_seq_one_letter_code
_entity_poly.pdbx_strand_id
1 'polypeptide(L)'
;MRFFHKIFFLIIFLTVFNSSFCTQNLSTQDYYNFSYFLNVLDIAGDIDKIYIATSTGILQLDKFTDELTTLVSFRKWMYDIPFKNLFPDPFHNKNIYFTGRDFLYHYDIFNDTIEFCKIVDFSGKSVSGIGVTNESLYVKIDTLIYSSPKYGLKTEGWEKSKNNENIIWKEINKDVNNYPQLLPYTITYKNKDYNFTTVFEDKENYYVGTDGIGFLKIDRYSLKRKHFLYGTGSIDIRSISLDSLKNLWIAGLNCINITRYDPLKRSFEYFLISDIPQIPDNQISVITSSKRYVLFLTQLGGIFYYDISKEKFFNIPNSLTTFFFRAKPIDENYFVVSNDRGIGFVDIKGKKFYQKFDNLLSVIDLEYYKDTIYFVSQNKLFWTTLSDSSYYEVHFDFPTFFVYQFYKDDSTEILLDNAYIHIKNGKGKYNSYPNNLFGEFYELTKKDDLIFTAATDGLGVFSK
;
A
#
# COMPACT_ATOMS: atom_id res chain seq x y z
N MET A 1 12.72 -10.80 18.89
CA MET A 1 14.21 -10.74 18.93
C MET A 1 14.93 -11.93 18.27
N ARG A 2 14.54 -13.21 18.46
CA ARG A 2 15.28 -14.37 17.91
C ARG A 2 15.14 -14.62 16.39
N PHE A 3 14.14 -14.05 15.72
CA PHE A 3 13.86 -14.31 14.30
C PHE A 3 14.50 -13.29 13.34
N PHE A 4 14.63 -12.02 13.77
CA PHE A 4 15.26 -10.94 12.99
C PHE A 4 16.76 -11.16 12.77
N HIS A 5 17.42 -11.85 13.72
CA HIS A 5 18.77 -12.33 13.51
C HIS A 5 18.88 -13.28 12.33
N LYS A 6 17.83 -14.03 11.94
CA LYS A 6 17.88 -14.98 10.82
C LYS A 6 17.81 -14.30 9.45
N ILE A 7 16.97 -13.29 9.25
CA ILE A 7 16.86 -12.57 7.96
C ILE A 7 18.07 -11.64 7.76
N PHE A 8 18.49 -10.93 8.82
CA PHE A 8 19.72 -10.13 8.77
C PHE A 8 20.97 -11.01 8.62
N PHE A 9 21.04 -12.18 9.29
CA PHE A 9 22.06 -13.18 8.97
C PHE A 9 21.92 -13.66 7.54
N LEU A 10 20.72 -13.92 7.01
CA LEU A 10 20.52 -14.44 5.66
C LEU A 10 21.06 -13.46 4.61
N ILE A 11 20.77 -12.16 4.75
CA ILE A 11 21.28 -11.13 3.84
C ILE A 11 22.80 -10.95 3.98
N ILE A 12 23.34 -10.98 5.20
CA ILE A 12 24.80 -10.97 5.44
C ILE A 12 25.46 -12.25 4.92
N PHE A 13 24.83 -13.41 5.07
CA PHE A 13 25.34 -14.71 4.62
C PHE A 13 25.34 -14.76 3.09
N LEU A 14 24.29 -14.26 2.44
CA LEU A 14 24.17 -14.16 0.98
C LEU A 14 25.14 -13.12 0.38
N THR A 15 25.52 -12.08 1.12
CA THR A 15 26.48 -11.05 0.64
C THR A 15 27.94 -11.38 0.96
N VAL A 16 28.23 -12.12 2.04
CA VAL A 16 29.60 -12.43 2.51
C VAL A 16 30.10 -13.81 2.08
N PHE A 17 29.24 -14.82 1.88
CA PHE A 17 29.68 -16.21 1.59
C PHE A 17 29.67 -16.60 0.10
N ASN A 18 29.78 -15.64 -0.80
CA ASN A 18 29.81 -15.87 -2.25
C ASN A 18 31.10 -16.56 -2.77
N SER A 19 31.90 -17.19 -1.90
CA SER A 19 33.16 -17.84 -2.31
C SER A 19 33.52 -19.16 -1.62
N SER A 20 32.74 -19.71 -0.68
CA SER A 20 33.05 -21.03 -0.11
C SER A 20 31.85 -21.59 0.67
N PHE A 21 31.19 -22.63 0.17
CA PHE A 21 30.98 -23.89 0.92
C PHE A 21 30.23 -24.92 0.07
N CYS A 22 30.88 -26.08 -0.06
CA CYS A 22 30.29 -27.34 -0.48
C CYS A 22 29.58 -28.02 0.70
N THR A 23 28.46 -28.68 0.39
CA THR A 23 27.93 -29.90 1.04
C THR A 23 27.60 -29.82 2.54
N GLN A 24 26.41 -29.35 2.86
CA GLN A 24 25.59 -29.93 3.93
C GLN A 24 24.31 -30.51 3.32
N ASN A 25 23.88 -31.66 3.82
CA ASN A 25 22.69 -32.41 3.38
C ASN A 25 21.41 -31.61 3.63
N LEU A 26 21.11 -30.68 2.73
CA LEU A 26 19.79 -30.08 2.59
C LEU A 26 18.88 -31.06 1.85
N SER A 27 17.61 -31.10 2.22
CA SER A 27 16.64 -31.92 1.51
C SER A 27 16.53 -31.43 0.06
N THR A 28 16.22 -32.31 -0.89
CA THR A 28 16.07 -31.94 -2.31
C THR A 28 15.04 -30.83 -2.54
N GLN A 29 14.09 -30.65 -1.63
CA GLN A 29 13.05 -29.62 -1.69
C GLN A 29 13.58 -28.25 -1.27
N ASP A 30 14.53 -28.19 -0.32
CA ASP A 30 15.23 -26.97 0.05
C ASP A 30 16.11 -26.47 -1.11
N TYR A 31 16.74 -27.39 -1.86
CA TYR A 31 17.60 -27.05 -3.00
C TYR A 31 16.86 -26.29 -4.12
N TYR A 32 15.60 -26.64 -4.39
CA TYR A 32 14.77 -25.91 -5.35
C TYR A 32 14.48 -24.48 -4.88
N ASN A 33 14.14 -24.29 -3.61
CA ASN A 33 13.87 -22.96 -3.04
C ASN A 33 15.13 -22.09 -2.91
N PHE A 34 16.29 -22.68 -2.58
CA PHE A 34 17.55 -21.94 -2.46
C PHE A 34 18.23 -21.61 -3.80
N SER A 35 17.97 -22.39 -4.86
CA SER A 35 18.53 -22.12 -6.19
C SER A 35 18.06 -20.79 -6.79
N TYR A 36 16.90 -20.27 -6.36
CA TYR A 36 16.36 -18.97 -6.78
C TYR A 36 17.12 -17.76 -6.21
N PHE A 37 17.84 -17.93 -5.10
CA PHE A 37 18.60 -16.86 -4.45
C PHE A 37 20.07 -16.81 -4.85
N LEU A 38 20.50 -17.65 -5.79
CA LEU A 38 21.86 -17.60 -6.30
C LEU A 38 22.05 -16.29 -7.08
N ASN A 39 22.90 -15.42 -6.53
CA ASN A 39 23.30 -14.12 -7.06
C ASN A 39 22.18 -13.07 -7.09
N VAL A 40 21.94 -12.41 -5.96
CA VAL A 40 21.22 -11.12 -5.94
C VAL A 40 22.07 -10.07 -6.65
N LEU A 41 21.50 -9.47 -7.70
CA LEU A 41 22.18 -8.53 -8.59
C LEU A 41 21.78 -7.09 -8.31
N ASP A 42 20.53 -6.90 -7.88
CA ASP A 42 19.95 -5.61 -7.59
C ASP A 42 18.75 -5.76 -6.65
N ILE A 43 18.50 -4.73 -5.86
CA ILE A 43 17.35 -4.65 -4.96
C ILE A 43 16.70 -3.29 -5.17
N ALA A 44 15.38 -3.28 -5.17
CA ALA A 44 14.59 -2.07 -5.13
C ALA A 44 13.35 -2.33 -4.28
N GLY A 45 12.56 -1.29 -4.03
CA GLY A 45 11.30 -1.47 -3.35
C GLY A 45 10.52 -0.18 -3.33
N ASP A 46 9.22 -0.33 -3.14
CA ASP A 46 8.27 0.73 -2.88
C ASP A 46 7.88 0.64 -1.38
N ILE A 47 6.67 1.08 -0.99
CA ILE A 47 6.27 1.06 0.42
C ILE A 47 5.85 -0.32 0.90
N ASP A 48 5.27 -1.15 0.04
CA ASP A 48 4.63 -2.42 0.39
C ASP A 48 5.45 -3.63 -0.04
N LYS A 49 6.31 -3.48 -1.05
CA LYS A 49 7.08 -4.56 -1.66
C LYS A 49 8.57 -4.28 -1.69
N ILE A 50 9.33 -5.36 -1.73
CA ILE A 50 10.75 -5.39 -2.01
C ILE A 50 10.94 -6.25 -3.24
N TYR A 51 11.57 -5.70 -4.26
CA TYR A 51 11.88 -6.42 -5.48
C TYR A 51 13.36 -6.79 -5.49
N ILE A 52 13.65 -8.04 -5.82
CA ILE A 52 15.00 -8.61 -5.75
C ILE A 52 15.30 -9.18 -7.13
N ALA A 53 16.17 -8.52 -7.90
CA ALA A 53 16.67 -9.06 -9.14
C ALA A 53 17.74 -10.12 -8.83
N THR A 54 17.54 -11.33 -9.32
CA THR A 54 18.47 -12.46 -9.18
C THR A 54 18.96 -12.90 -10.55
N SER A 55 19.93 -13.81 -10.58
CA SER A 55 20.41 -14.37 -11.85
C SER A 55 19.34 -15.13 -12.66
N THR A 56 18.21 -15.46 -12.03
CA THR A 56 17.14 -16.29 -12.63
C THR A 56 15.81 -15.55 -12.82
N GLY A 57 15.68 -14.33 -12.31
CA GLY A 57 14.42 -13.58 -12.41
C GLY A 57 14.34 -12.39 -11.44
N ILE A 58 13.12 -11.97 -11.16
CA ILE A 58 12.81 -10.95 -10.15
C ILE A 58 11.87 -11.60 -9.14
N LEU A 59 12.27 -11.57 -7.87
CA LEU A 59 11.44 -11.95 -6.74
C LEU A 59 10.76 -10.70 -6.16
N GLN A 60 9.61 -10.88 -5.56
CA GLN A 60 8.88 -9.84 -4.83
C GLN A 60 8.58 -10.36 -3.42
N LEU A 61 9.07 -9.65 -2.42
CA LEU A 61 8.69 -9.86 -1.02
C LEU A 61 7.62 -8.84 -0.64
N ASP A 62 6.45 -9.33 -0.25
CA ASP A 62 5.43 -8.54 0.42
C ASP A 62 5.88 -8.29 1.87
N LYS A 63 5.97 -7.02 2.26
CA LYS A 63 6.43 -6.66 3.59
C LYS A 63 5.38 -6.86 4.67
N PHE A 64 4.09 -6.84 4.33
CA PHE A 64 2.99 -7.01 5.29
C PHE A 64 2.78 -8.48 5.60
N THR A 65 2.81 -9.34 4.58
CA THR A 65 2.55 -10.78 4.74
C THR A 65 3.81 -11.61 4.95
N ASP A 66 5.00 -11.01 4.79
CA ASP A 66 6.30 -11.69 4.69
C ASP A 66 6.35 -12.73 3.56
N GLU A 67 5.43 -12.65 2.60
CA GLU A 67 5.33 -13.61 1.52
C GLU A 67 6.30 -13.27 0.38
N LEU A 68 7.11 -14.26 0.02
CA LEU A 68 8.02 -14.15 -1.11
C LEU A 68 7.44 -14.85 -2.33
N THR A 69 7.21 -14.08 -3.39
CA THR A 69 6.66 -14.55 -4.66
C THR A 69 7.68 -14.36 -5.79
N THR A 70 7.60 -15.20 -6.82
CA THR A 70 8.37 -14.98 -8.05
C THR A 70 7.57 -14.05 -8.94
N LEU A 71 8.03 -12.81 -9.08
CA LEU A 71 7.32 -11.79 -9.85
C LEU A 71 7.55 -11.95 -11.35
N VAL A 72 8.80 -12.17 -11.73
CA VAL A 72 9.19 -12.41 -13.13
C VAL A 72 10.14 -13.58 -13.15
N SER A 73 9.69 -14.72 -13.67
CA SER A 73 10.56 -15.86 -14.01
C SER A 73 11.04 -15.72 -15.46
N PHE A 74 12.14 -16.40 -15.80
CA PHE A 74 12.67 -16.41 -17.16
C PHE A 74 11.60 -16.79 -18.19
N ARG A 75 11.11 -15.81 -18.96
CA ARG A 75 10.19 -16.02 -20.09
C ARG A 75 10.99 -16.07 -21.39
N LYS A 76 10.43 -16.74 -22.42
CA LYS A 76 11.02 -16.88 -23.77
C LYS A 76 11.43 -15.55 -24.44
N TRP A 77 10.98 -14.42 -23.91
CA TRP A 77 11.13 -13.06 -24.43
C TRP A 77 12.04 -12.17 -23.58
N MET A 78 12.67 -12.72 -22.53
CA MET A 78 13.69 -12.03 -21.74
C MET A 78 15.07 -12.52 -22.19
N TYR A 79 15.66 -11.81 -23.13
CA TYR A 79 16.76 -12.32 -23.94
C TYR A 79 18.15 -12.15 -23.30
N ASP A 80 18.26 -11.41 -22.20
CA ASP A 80 19.56 -10.92 -21.69
C ASP A 80 19.65 -10.78 -20.17
N ILE A 81 19.89 -11.91 -19.49
CA ILE A 81 20.36 -11.92 -18.10
C ILE A 81 21.85 -11.52 -18.00
N PRO A 82 22.30 -10.97 -16.85
CA PRO A 82 21.58 -10.65 -15.61
C PRO A 82 20.74 -9.36 -15.66
N PHE A 83 19.62 -9.30 -14.93
CA PHE A 83 18.85 -8.05 -14.75
C PHE A 83 19.49 -7.12 -13.71
N LYS A 84 19.46 -5.84 -14.01
CA LYS A 84 20.02 -4.73 -13.22
C LYS A 84 19.10 -3.51 -13.31
N ASN A 85 19.45 -2.46 -12.57
CA ASN A 85 18.74 -1.18 -12.52
C ASN A 85 17.23 -1.35 -12.21
N LEU A 86 16.88 -2.30 -11.35
CA LEU A 86 15.49 -2.55 -10.94
C LEU A 86 14.88 -1.28 -10.35
N PHE A 87 13.79 -0.79 -10.91
CA PHE A 87 13.21 0.50 -10.55
C PHE A 87 11.67 0.46 -10.62
N PRO A 88 11.00 0.21 -9.48
CA PRO A 88 9.56 0.37 -9.34
C PRO A 88 9.17 1.82 -9.62
N ASP A 89 8.17 2.04 -10.47
CA ASP A 89 7.69 3.37 -10.83
C ASP A 89 6.93 4.00 -9.65
N PRO A 90 7.46 5.04 -9.00
CA PRO A 90 6.79 5.65 -7.86
C PRO A 90 5.48 6.38 -8.24
N PHE A 91 5.26 6.68 -9.52
CA PHE A 91 4.00 7.28 -10.00
C PHE A 91 2.96 6.23 -10.38
N HIS A 92 3.38 4.98 -10.60
CA HIS A 92 2.52 3.87 -11.00
C HIS A 92 2.99 2.60 -10.32
N ASN A 93 2.47 2.33 -9.11
CA ASN A 93 2.87 1.26 -8.20
C ASN A 93 2.74 -0.20 -8.73
N LYS A 94 2.48 -0.38 -10.01
CA LYS A 94 2.41 -1.68 -10.71
C LYS A 94 3.34 -1.76 -11.91
N ASN A 95 4.19 -0.77 -12.12
CA ASN A 95 5.18 -0.77 -13.17
C ASN A 95 6.57 -0.92 -12.57
N ILE A 96 7.36 -1.83 -13.13
CA ILE A 96 8.77 -1.98 -12.80
C ILE A 96 9.57 -1.87 -14.08
N TYR A 97 10.55 -0.99 -14.05
CA TYR A 97 11.56 -0.91 -15.09
C TYR A 97 12.81 -1.63 -14.63
N PHE A 98 13.44 -2.36 -15.53
CA PHE A 98 14.73 -3.00 -15.26
C PHE A 98 15.47 -3.20 -16.58
N THR A 99 16.77 -3.38 -16.51
CA THR A 99 17.63 -3.52 -17.68
C THR A 99 18.29 -4.87 -17.67
N GLY A 100 18.32 -5.55 -18.81
CA GLY A 100 19.29 -6.60 -19.05
C GLY A 100 20.61 -6.03 -19.58
N ARG A 101 21.39 -6.85 -20.28
CA ARG A 101 22.63 -6.42 -20.96
C ARG A 101 22.39 -5.43 -22.09
N ASP A 102 21.43 -5.72 -22.95
CA ASP A 102 21.16 -5.05 -24.21
C ASP A 102 19.76 -4.43 -24.27
N PHE A 103 18.88 -4.80 -23.32
CA PHE A 103 17.48 -4.43 -23.29
C PHE A 103 17.10 -3.64 -22.05
N LEU A 104 16.10 -2.77 -22.22
CA LEU A 104 15.30 -2.22 -21.14
C LEU A 104 13.94 -2.87 -21.19
N TYR A 105 13.47 -3.29 -20.02
CA TYR A 105 12.18 -3.91 -19.81
C TYR A 105 11.29 -2.98 -19.00
N HIS A 106 10.00 -2.99 -19.36
CA HIS A 106 8.91 -2.50 -18.55
C HIS A 106 8.03 -3.70 -18.27
N TYR A 107 7.96 -4.09 -17.00
CA TYR A 107 6.98 -5.06 -16.54
C TYR A 107 5.80 -4.33 -15.93
N ASP A 108 4.66 -4.48 -16.58
CA ASP A 108 3.36 -4.11 -16.06
C ASP A 108 2.84 -5.31 -15.26
N ILE A 109 3.01 -5.24 -13.94
CA ILE A 109 2.57 -6.26 -12.99
C ILE A 109 1.06 -6.48 -13.10
N PHE A 110 0.31 -5.41 -13.39
CA PHE A 110 -1.15 -5.47 -13.44
C PHE A 110 -1.62 -6.28 -14.65
N ASN A 111 -1.06 -6.03 -15.83
CA ASN A 111 -1.44 -6.74 -17.04
C ASN A 111 -0.68 -8.07 -17.23
N ASP A 112 0.30 -8.38 -16.37
CA ASP A 112 1.28 -9.45 -16.58
C ASP A 112 1.94 -9.38 -17.97
N THR A 113 2.22 -8.16 -18.42
CA THR A 113 2.84 -7.89 -19.72
C THR A 113 4.23 -7.32 -19.55
N ILE A 114 5.16 -7.81 -20.38
CA ILE A 114 6.51 -7.25 -20.47
C ILE A 114 6.64 -6.59 -21.84
N GLU A 115 6.90 -5.30 -21.83
CA GLU A 115 7.42 -4.57 -22.97
C GLU A 115 8.94 -4.48 -22.88
N PHE A 116 9.61 -4.42 -24.03
CA PHE A 116 11.06 -4.25 -24.05
C PHE A 116 11.54 -3.43 -25.23
N CYS A 117 12.63 -2.71 -25.01
CA CYS A 117 13.36 -1.95 -26.01
C CYS A 117 14.80 -2.47 -26.10
N LYS A 118 15.28 -2.77 -27.31
CA LYS A 118 16.70 -3.10 -27.52
C LYS A 118 17.52 -1.81 -27.58
N ILE A 119 18.15 -1.46 -26.47
CA ILE A 119 18.86 -0.18 -26.32
C ILE A 119 20.20 -0.15 -27.05
N VAL A 120 20.83 -1.31 -27.20
CA VAL A 120 22.10 -1.42 -27.93
C VAL A 120 21.96 -1.04 -29.39
N ASP A 121 20.78 -1.22 -29.99
CA ASP A 121 20.56 -0.93 -31.42
C ASP A 121 20.69 0.56 -31.76
N PHE A 122 20.50 1.47 -30.81
CA PHE A 122 20.66 2.91 -31.05
C PHE A 122 21.80 3.57 -30.27
N SER A 123 22.41 2.87 -29.31
CA SER A 123 23.45 3.47 -28.46
C SER A 123 24.78 2.70 -28.42
N GLY A 124 24.78 1.42 -28.80
CA GLY A 124 25.95 0.53 -28.70
C GLY A 124 26.46 0.30 -27.27
N LYS A 125 25.72 0.73 -26.24
CA LYS A 125 26.15 0.71 -24.83
C LYS A 125 25.00 0.29 -23.91
N SER A 126 25.35 -0.23 -22.72
CA SER A 126 24.37 -0.63 -21.70
C SER A 126 23.85 0.57 -20.90
N VAL A 127 22.64 0.46 -20.37
CA VAL A 127 22.05 1.45 -19.45
C VAL A 127 22.76 1.44 -18.10
N SER A 128 23.16 2.61 -17.62
CA SER A 128 23.81 2.80 -16.31
C SER A 128 22.87 3.34 -15.23
N GLY A 129 21.65 3.74 -15.60
CA GLY A 129 20.63 4.17 -14.64
C GLY A 129 19.28 4.42 -15.32
N ILE A 130 18.22 4.27 -14.54
CA ILE A 130 16.83 4.56 -14.96
C ILE A 130 16.33 5.74 -14.11
N GLY A 131 15.58 6.64 -14.71
CA GLY A 131 14.85 7.68 -14.01
C GLY A 131 13.44 7.85 -14.58
N VAL A 132 12.52 8.42 -13.80
CA VAL A 132 11.15 8.67 -14.25
C VAL A 132 10.66 10.07 -13.84
N THR A 133 9.73 10.60 -14.62
CA THR A 133 8.79 11.66 -14.20
C THR A 133 7.39 11.05 -14.13
N ASN A 134 6.32 11.83 -13.98
CA ASN A 134 4.96 11.29 -14.08
C ASN A 134 4.68 10.69 -15.48
N GLU A 135 5.21 11.31 -16.53
CA GLU A 135 4.82 11.03 -17.93
C GLU A 135 5.90 10.27 -18.73
N SER A 136 7.17 10.42 -18.35
CA SER A 136 8.30 9.95 -19.15
C SER A 136 9.23 9.05 -18.37
N LEU A 137 9.84 8.12 -19.11
CA LEU A 137 10.93 7.26 -18.68
C LEU A 137 12.24 7.82 -19.24
N TYR A 138 13.28 7.81 -18.43
CA TYR A 138 14.61 8.27 -18.76
C TYR A 138 15.61 7.15 -18.54
N VAL A 139 16.59 7.04 -19.43
CA VAL A 139 17.74 6.16 -19.25
C VAL A 139 19.03 6.94 -19.40
N LYS A 140 19.98 6.62 -18.54
CA LYS A 140 21.35 7.12 -18.64
C LYS A 140 22.18 6.08 -19.37
N ILE A 141 22.83 6.50 -20.45
CA ILE A 141 23.76 5.68 -21.22
C ILE A 141 25.05 6.47 -21.32
N ASP A 142 26.08 6.01 -20.61
CA ASP A 142 27.34 6.75 -20.43
C ASP A 142 27.10 8.14 -19.83
N THR A 143 27.42 9.21 -20.56
CA THR A 143 27.20 10.62 -20.17
C THR A 143 25.90 11.21 -20.72
N LEU A 144 25.17 10.46 -21.55
CA LEU A 144 23.97 10.93 -22.23
C LEU A 144 22.70 10.44 -21.54
N ILE A 145 21.65 11.23 -21.64
CA ILE A 145 20.31 10.89 -21.16
C ILE A 145 19.39 10.77 -22.37
N TYR A 146 18.62 9.70 -22.40
CA TYR A 146 17.57 9.49 -23.39
C TYR A 146 16.23 9.42 -22.66
N SER A 147 15.17 9.86 -23.32
CA SER A 147 13.81 9.83 -22.78
C SER A 147 12.83 9.25 -23.78
N SER A 148 11.79 8.61 -23.25
CA SER A 148 10.64 8.10 -23.99
C SER A 148 9.38 8.26 -23.12
N PRO A 149 8.18 8.33 -23.70
CA PRO A 149 6.94 8.12 -22.94
C PRO A 149 6.99 6.78 -22.20
N LYS A 150 6.46 6.72 -20.97
CA LYS A 150 6.55 5.53 -20.08
C LYS A 150 6.08 4.22 -20.69
N TYR A 151 5.00 4.27 -21.46
CA TYR A 151 4.29 3.11 -22.02
C TYR A 151 4.59 2.88 -23.50
N GLY A 152 5.73 3.41 -23.97
CA GLY A 152 6.11 3.39 -25.37
C GLY A 152 7.54 2.93 -25.55
N LEU A 153 7.88 1.71 -25.11
CA LEU A 153 9.25 1.17 -25.22
C LEU A 153 9.67 0.80 -26.66
N LYS A 154 9.14 1.48 -27.68
CA LYS A 154 9.58 1.29 -29.07
C LYS A 154 10.92 1.99 -29.30
N THR A 155 11.83 1.31 -29.99
CA THR A 155 13.20 1.80 -30.26
C THR A 155 13.23 3.19 -30.89
N GLU A 156 12.26 3.50 -31.75
CA GLU A 156 12.14 4.77 -32.47
C GLU A 156 11.64 5.95 -31.60
N GLY A 157 11.11 5.67 -30.40
CA GLY A 157 10.52 6.69 -29.51
C GLY A 157 11.51 7.37 -28.56
N TRP A 158 12.80 6.99 -28.60
CA TRP A 158 13.82 7.50 -27.69
C TRP A 158 14.53 8.73 -28.24
N GLU A 159 14.42 9.83 -27.50
CA GLU A 159 15.07 11.09 -27.86
C GLU A 159 16.15 11.46 -26.86
N LYS A 160 17.22 12.11 -27.34
CA LYS A 160 18.27 12.63 -26.47
C LYS A 160 17.71 13.79 -25.64
N SER A 161 17.71 13.64 -24.32
CA SER A 161 17.21 14.63 -23.38
C SER A 161 18.35 15.30 -22.62
N LYS A 162 18.07 16.51 -22.10
CA LYS A 162 18.89 17.14 -21.06
C LYS A 162 18.48 16.59 -19.69
N ASN A 163 19.40 16.66 -18.72
CA ASN A 163 19.03 16.41 -17.34
C ASN A 163 18.05 17.50 -16.89
N ASN A 164 16.96 17.12 -16.23
CA ASN A 164 15.96 18.02 -15.69
C ASN A 164 15.83 17.77 -14.18
N GLU A 165 15.58 18.83 -13.41
CA GLU A 165 15.46 18.79 -11.94
C GLU A 165 14.31 17.89 -11.46
N ASN A 166 13.31 17.65 -12.33
CA ASN A 166 12.14 16.84 -11.99
C ASN A 166 12.33 15.32 -12.21
N ILE A 167 13.50 14.88 -12.70
CA ILE A 167 13.74 13.45 -12.94
C ILE A 167 14.09 12.77 -11.62
N ILE A 168 13.29 11.76 -11.26
CA ILE A 168 13.59 10.89 -10.12
C ILE A 168 14.46 9.75 -10.65
N TRP A 169 15.77 9.87 -10.42
CA TRP A 169 16.72 8.84 -10.76
C TRP A 169 16.71 7.73 -9.72
N LYS A 170 16.81 6.47 -10.17
CA LYS A 170 17.23 5.39 -9.29
C LYS A 170 18.60 5.75 -8.72
N GLU A 171 18.65 5.97 -7.40
CA GLU A 171 19.93 6.12 -6.72
C GLU A 171 20.67 4.78 -6.74
N ILE A 172 21.93 4.79 -7.17
CA ILE A 172 22.82 3.63 -7.04
C ILE A 172 23.19 3.54 -5.55
N ASN A 173 22.28 3.02 -4.74
CA ASN A 173 22.46 3.03 -3.30
C ASN A 173 22.99 1.67 -2.84
N LYS A 174 24.24 1.61 -2.38
CA LYS A 174 24.82 0.37 -1.83
C LYS A 174 24.60 0.25 -0.33
N ASP A 175 24.03 1.26 0.31
CA ASP A 175 23.75 1.26 1.74
C ASP A 175 22.31 0.78 2.00
N VAL A 176 22.18 -0.38 2.65
CA VAL A 176 20.88 -0.98 3.00
C VAL A 176 20.03 -0.04 3.87
N ASN A 177 20.66 0.87 4.63
CA ASN A 177 19.95 1.84 5.48
C ASN A 177 19.21 2.91 4.66
N ASN A 178 19.60 3.11 3.40
CA ASN A 178 18.90 3.97 2.46
C ASN A 178 17.84 3.22 1.64
N TYR A 179 17.56 1.96 1.98
CA TYR A 179 16.38 1.25 1.54
C TYR A 179 15.37 1.24 2.69
N PRO A 180 14.69 2.38 2.94
CA PRO A 180 13.66 2.48 3.96
C PRO A 180 12.60 1.36 3.88
N GLN A 181 12.41 0.80 2.69
CA GLN A 181 11.59 -0.36 2.39
C GLN A 181 12.05 -1.68 3.01
N LEU A 182 13.35 -1.86 3.28
CA LEU A 182 13.92 -3.04 3.93
C LEU A 182 13.92 -2.92 5.45
N LEU A 183 13.59 -1.73 5.98
CA LEU A 183 13.53 -1.51 7.40
C LEU A 183 12.22 -2.07 7.95
N PRO A 184 12.23 -2.70 9.14
CA PRO A 184 11.02 -3.21 9.80
C PRO A 184 9.94 -2.13 9.91
N TYR A 185 8.70 -2.51 10.26
CA TYR A 185 7.65 -1.58 10.74
C TYR A 185 8.00 -0.96 12.10
N THR A 186 9.28 -0.69 12.30
CA THR A 186 9.82 -0.02 13.45
C THR A 186 10.85 1.01 13.00
N ILE A 187 11.06 1.99 13.84
CA ILE A 187 12.14 2.96 13.71
C ILE A 187 12.97 2.93 14.98
N THR A 188 14.27 2.74 14.82
CA THR A 188 15.21 2.80 15.95
C THR A 188 15.59 4.25 16.22
N TYR A 189 15.33 4.73 17.42
CA TYR A 189 15.75 6.05 17.89
C TYR A 189 16.34 5.93 19.29
N LYS A 190 17.55 6.49 19.50
CA LYS A 190 18.29 6.39 20.77
C LYS A 190 18.38 4.97 21.33
N ASN A 191 18.72 3.99 20.47
CA ASN A 191 18.85 2.56 20.81
C ASN A 191 17.56 1.90 21.32
N LYS A 192 16.40 2.47 21.01
CA LYS A 192 15.09 1.85 21.26
C LYS A 192 14.32 1.77 19.95
N ASP A 193 13.67 0.65 19.72
CA ASP A 193 12.77 0.45 18.58
C ASP A 193 11.37 0.91 18.95
N TYR A 194 10.72 1.59 18.00
CA TYR A 194 9.36 2.08 18.11
C TYR A 194 8.56 1.56 16.93
N ASN A 195 7.37 1.01 17.18
CA ASN A 195 6.53 0.44 16.13
C ASN A 195 5.81 1.53 15.35
N PHE A 196 5.58 1.29 14.07
CA PHE A 196 4.60 2.03 13.30
C PHE A 196 3.20 1.58 13.72
N THR A 197 2.32 2.54 13.94
CA THR A 197 1.01 2.31 14.58
C THR A 197 -0.17 2.75 13.71
N THR A 198 0.08 3.62 12.73
CA THR A 198 -0.89 4.06 11.74
C THR A 198 -0.17 4.58 10.51
N VAL A 199 -0.81 4.47 9.35
CA VAL A 199 -0.38 5.13 8.12
C VAL A 199 -1.56 5.91 7.54
N PHE A 200 -1.28 7.13 7.10
CA PHE A 200 -2.19 7.94 6.30
C PHE A 200 -1.48 8.33 5.01
N GLU A 201 -2.14 8.15 3.88
CA GLU A 201 -1.60 8.42 2.56
C GLU A 201 -2.29 9.67 1.96
N ASP A 202 -1.49 10.64 1.52
CA ASP A 202 -1.93 11.67 0.58
C ASP A 202 -1.30 11.47 -0.81
N LYS A 203 -1.57 12.37 -1.75
CA LYS A 203 -1.07 12.28 -3.13
C LYS A 203 0.45 12.23 -3.24
N GLU A 204 1.18 12.84 -2.30
CA GLU A 204 2.62 13.05 -2.39
C GLU A 204 3.40 12.40 -1.25
N ASN A 205 2.75 12.08 -0.13
CA ASN A 205 3.39 11.69 1.10
C ASN A 205 2.63 10.59 1.83
N TYR A 206 3.39 9.75 2.52
CA TYR A 206 2.90 8.93 3.62
C TYR A 206 3.17 9.64 4.94
N TYR A 207 2.19 9.57 5.84
CA TYR A 207 2.31 10.01 7.23
C TYR A 207 2.18 8.79 8.12
N VAL A 208 3.24 8.47 8.84
CA VAL A 208 3.34 7.24 9.62
C VAL A 208 3.45 7.60 11.10
N GLY A 209 2.44 7.24 11.89
CA GLY A 209 2.47 7.39 13.34
C GLY A 209 3.30 6.31 14.01
N THR A 210 3.82 6.61 15.21
CA THR A 210 4.61 5.65 16.01
C THR A 210 4.11 5.53 17.44
N ASP A 211 4.52 4.48 18.14
CA ASP A 211 4.22 4.22 19.56
C ASP A 211 5.17 4.93 20.57
N GLY A 212 5.77 6.06 20.20
CA GLY A 212 6.54 6.83 21.19
C GLY A 212 7.46 7.92 20.69
N ILE A 213 7.62 8.12 19.38
CA ILE A 213 8.53 9.12 18.83
C ILE A 213 7.89 10.03 17.79
N GLY A 214 6.59 10.32 17.96
CA GLY A 214 5.86 11.20 17.05
C GLY A 214 5.54 10.50 15.73
N PHE A 215 5.61 11.23 14.62
CA PHE A 215 5.27 10.70 13.29
C PHE A 215 6.33 11.03 12.24
N LEU A 216 6.33 10.26 11.16
CA LEU A 216 7.16 10.47 9.99
C LEU A 216 6.31 11.03 8.84
N LYS A 217 6.88 11.95 8.09
CA LYS A 217 6.45 12.28 6.73
C LYS A 217 7.44 11.64 5.76
N ILE A 218 6.95 10.80 4.85
CA ILE A 218 7.76 10.10 3.87
C ILE A 218 7.27 10.55 2.51
N ASP A 219 8.14 11.20 1.73
CA ASP A 219 7.83 11.55 0.35
C ASP A 219 7.67 10.26 -0.47
N ARG A 220 6.53 10.11 -1.15
CA ARG A 220 6.16 8.88 -1.86
C ARG A 220 7.13 8.53 -2.97
N TYR A 221 7.73 9.54 -3.59
CA TYR A 221 8.48 9.36 -4.82
C TYR A 221 9.98 9.23 -4.59
N SER A 222 10.53 10.06 -3.71
CA SER A 222 11.94 10.07 -3.35
C SER A 222 12.26 9.18 -2.16
N LEU A 223 11.24 8.70 -1.44
CA LEU A 223 11.36 7.95 -0.17
C LEU A 223 12.09 8.72 0.94
N LYS A 224 12.35 10.01 0.75
CA LYS A 224 12.99 10.86 1.75
C LYS A 224 12.07 11.01 2.95
N ARG A 225 12.64 10.78 4.13
CA ARG A 225 11.92 10.81 5.40
C ARG A 225 12.21 12.09 6.14
N LYS A 226 11.16 12.69 6.71
CA LYS A 226 11.27 13.75 7.70
C LYS A 226 10.56 13.28 8.98
N HIS A 227 11.31 13.24 10.07
CA HIS A 227 10.81 12.78 11.35
C HIS A 227 10.41 13.97 12.23
N PHE A 228 9.18 13.95 12.72
CA PHE A 228 8.65 14.90 13.69
C PHE A 228 8.66 14.26 15.07
N LEU A 229 9.83 14.30 15.72
CA LEU A 229 10.07 13.76 17.07
C LEU A 229 9.23 14.43 18.16
N TYR A 230 8.86 15.68 17.93
CA TYR A 230 8.16 16.54 18.87
C TYR A 230 7.05 17.28 18.12
N GLY A 231 5.96 17.55 18.82
CA GLY A 231 4.84 18.32 18.28
C GLY A 231 3.53 17.54 18.12
N THR A 232 3.47 16.30 18.61
CA THR A 232 2.21 15.57 18.77
C THR A 232 1.79 15.58 20.23
N GLY A 233 0.49 15.78 20.47
CA GLY A 233 -0.09 15.70 21.80
C GLY A 233 -0.26 14.27 22.31
N SER A 234 0.09 13.26 21.50
CA SER A 234 -0.02 11.83 21.81
C SER A 234 1.37 11.19 21.73
N ILE A 235 1.67 10.33 22.71
CA ILE A 235 2.89 9.52 22.73
C ILE A 235 2.78 8.39 21.72
N ASP A 236 1.62 7.73 21.70
CA ASP A 236 1.31 6.62 20.80
C ASP A 236 0.26 7.09 19.80
N ILE A 237 0.65 7.30 18.55
CA ILE A 237 -0.21 7.88 17.51
C ILE A 237 -1.01 6.75 16.86
N ARG A 238 -2.33 6.72 17.05
CA ARG A 238 -3.19 5.66 16.50
C ARG A 238 -3.95 6.05 15.26
N SER A 239 -4.09 7.35 15.00
CA SER A 239 -4.82 7.80 13.84
C SER A 239 -4.28 9.12 13.32
N ILE A 240 -4.22 9.18 11.99
CA ILE A 240 -3.91 10.39 11.23
C ILE A 240 -4.99 10.54 10.15
N SER A 241 -5.51 11.76 9.97
CA SER A 241 -6.47 12.07 8.92
C SER A 241 -6.19 13.45 8.33
N LEU A 242 -6.46 13.64 7.05
CA LEU A 242 -6.39 14.95 6.39
C LEU A 242 -7.78 15.56 6.25
N ASP A 243 -7.94 16.81 6.68
CA ASP A 243 -9.20 17.54 6.50
C ASP A 243 -9.31 18.19 5.11
N SER A 244 -10.46 18.82 4.83
CA SER A 244 -10.73 19.48 3.56
C SER A 244 -9.87 20.73 3.30
N LEU A 245 -9.28 21.31 4.34
CA LEU A 245 -8.34 22.44 4.26
C LEU A 245 -6.88 21.97 4.18
N LYS A 246 -6.65 20.66 4.03
CA LYS A 246 -5.33 20.03 3.95
C LYS A 246 -4.51 20.11 5.23
N ASN A 247 -5.16 20.26 6.40
CA ASN A 247 -4.49 20.07 7.68
C ASN A 247 -4.53 18.61 8.10
N LEU A 248 -3.46 18.15 8.72
CA LEU A 248 -3.37 16.83 9.32
C LEU A 248 -3.84 16.86 10.75
N TRP A 249 -4.78 15.98 11.07
CA TRP A 249 -5.26 15.72 12.41
C TRP A 249 -4.60 14.45 12.93
N ILE A 250 -3.97 14.56 14.10
CA ILE A 250 -3.12 13.53 14.68
C ILE A 250 -3.52 13.36 16.13
N ALA A 251 -3.85 12.12 16.51
CA ALA A 251 -4.04 11.74 17.91
C ALA A 251 -3.81 10.24 18.11
N GLY A 252 -3.95 9.78 19.35
CA GLY A 252 -3.84 8.38 19.67
C GLY A 252 -4.06 8.09 21.15
N LEU A 253 -3.28 7.15 21.67
CA LEU A 253 -3.38 6.71 23.06
C LEU A 253 -2.62 7.63 24.00
N ASN A 254 -3.13 7.77 25.22
CA ASN A 254 -2.61 8.64 26.28
C ASN A 254 -2.37 10.07 25.77
N CYS A 255 -3.33 10.59 25.01
CA CYS A 255 -3.24 11.90 24.40
C CYS A 255 -3.48 13.00 25.45
N ILE A 256 -2.63 14.03 25.46
CA ILE A 256 -2.80 15.25 26.24
C ILE A 256 -3.47 16.33 25.37
N ASN A 257 -3.14 16.32 24.07
CA ASN A 257 -3.76 17.19 23.07
C ASN A 257 -4.15 16.40 21.82
N ILE A 258 -5.19 16.86 21.14
CA ILE A 258 -5.38 16.61 19.71
C ILE A 258 -4.46 17.58 18.96
N THR A 259 -3.69 17.08 18.00
CA THR A 259 -2.77 17.91 17.20
C THR A 259 -3.36 18.15 15.82
N ARG A 260 -3.38 19.42 15.40
CA ARG A 260 -3.60 19.85 14.02
C ARG A 260 -2.30 20.41 13.45
N TYR A 261 -1.82 19.84 12.35
CA TYR A 261 -0.61 20.26 11.67
C TYR A 261 -0.95 20.80 10.28
N ASP A 262 -0.54 22.03 9.99
CA ASP A 262 -0.65 22.66 8.67
C ASP A 262 0.65 22.37 7.89
N PRO A 263 0.65 21.50 6.87
CA PRO A 263 1.86 21.14 6.14
C PRO A 263 2.44 22.29 5.32
N LEU A 264 1.60 23.25 4.91
CA LEU A 264 2.00 24.41 4.11
C LEU A 264 2.68 25.46 4.99
N LYS A 265 2.05 25.82 6.12
CA LYS A 265 2.61 26.78 7.09
C LYS A 265 3.68 26.17 7.99
N ARG A 266 3.77 24.83 8.04
CA ARG A 266 4.64 24.06 8.93
C ARG A 266 4.41 24.39 10.41
N SER A 267 3.16 24.65 10.77
CA SER A 267 2.77 25.03 12.13
C SER A 267 1.91 23.95 12.79
N PHE A 268 2.10 23.79 14.09
CA PHE A 268 1.30 22.92 14.94
C PHE A 268 0.33 23.74 15.77
N GLU A 269 -0.87 23.21 15.93
CA GLU A 269 -1.89 23.68 16.84
C GLU A 269 -2.35 22.52 17.72
N TYR A 270 -2.66 22.85 18.97
CA TYR A 270 -2.95 21.87 20.01
C TYR A 270 -4.30 22.20 20.64
N PHE A 271 -5.16 21.19 20.72
CA PHE A 271 -6.41 21.27 21.45
C PHE A 271 -6.29 20.41 22.71
N LEU A 272 -6.25 21.07 23.87
CA LEU A 272 -6.15 20.43 25.17
C LEU A 272 -7.37 19.54 25.39
N ILE A 273 -7.12 18.28 25.76
CA ILE A 273 -8.20 17.33 25.99
C ILE A 273 -9.02 17.66 27.24
N SER A 274 -8.41 18.33 28.23
CA SER A 274 -9.12 18.88 29.38
C SER A 274 -10.26 19.84 28.99
N ASP A 275 -10.16 20.46 27.82
CA ASP A 275 -11.14 21.42 27.31
C ASP A 275 -12.20 20.74 26.43
N ILE A 276 -12.05 19.42 26.21
CA ILE A 276 -12.92 18.57 25.39
C ILE A 276 -13.48 17.45 26.31
N PRO A 277 -14.55 17.72 27.07
CA PRO A 277 -15.07 16.77 28.07
C PRO A 277 -15.59 15.45 27.46
N GLN A 278 -15.63 15.33 26.14
CA GLN A 278 -16.05 14.15 25.39
C GLN A 278 -14.96 13.07 25.28
N ILE A 279 -13.75 13.30 25.81
CA ILE A 279 -12.64 12.35 25.77
C ILE A 279 -12.34 11.89 27.21
N PRO A 280 -13.14 10.97 27.77
CA PRO A 280 -13.05 10.62 29.20
C PRO A 280 -11.77 9.84 29.54
N ASP A 281 -11.15 9.20 28.56
CA ASP A 281 -10.07 8.21 28.73
C ASP A 281 -8.72 8.68 28.17
N ASN A 282 -8.68 9.84 27.50
CA ASN A 282 -7.52 10.31 26.75
C ASN A 282 -7.05 9.29 25.69
N GLN A 283 -7.96 8.48 25.13
CA GLN A 283 -7.64 7.46 24.13
C GLN A 283 -8.44 7.71 22.85
N ILE A 284 -7.85 8.38 21.86
CA ILE A 284 -8.48 8.52 20.54
C ILE A 284 -8.00 7.35 19.67
N SER A 285 -8.92 6.49 19.24
CA SER A 285 -8.59 5.34 18.40
C SER A 285 -8.72 5.65 16.91
N VAL A 286 -9.69 6.49 16.53
CA VAL A 286 -10.00 6.78 15.12
C VAL A 286 -10.23 8.28 14.92
N ILE A 287 -9.63 8.80 13.85
CA ILE A 287 -9.90 10.11 13.27
C ILE A 287 -10.26 9.87 11.80
N THR A 288 -11.36 10.46 11.35
CA THR A 288 -11.73 10.46 9.94
C THR A 288 -12.34 11.80 9.58
N SER A 289 -12.19 12.24 8.33
CA SER A 289 -12.62 13.57 7.90
C SER A 289 -13.60 13.50 6.75
N SER A 290 -14.67 14.27 6.82
CA SER A 290 -15.49 14.63 5.66
C SER A 290 -15.09 16.01 5.15
N LYS A 291 -15.84 16.54 4.18
CA LYS A 291 -15.60 17.89 3.64
C LYS A 291 -15.78 19.01 4.67
N ARG A 292 -16.62 18.80 5.70
CA ARG A 292 -16.97 19.84 6.69
C ARG A 292 -16.54 19.49 8.11
N TYR A 293 -16.46 18.21 8.45
CA TYR A 293 -16.26 17.76 9.82
C TYR A 293 -15.07 16.82 9.92
N VAL A 294 -14.42 16.86 11.08
CA VAL A 294 -13.45 15.84 11.49
C VAL A 294 -14.09 15.07 12.63
N LEU A 295 -14.33 13.78 12.42
CA LEU A 295 -14.91 12.87 13.39
C LEU A 295 -13.80 12.20 14.20
N PHE A 296 -14.01 12.13 15.52
CA PHE A 296 -13.12 11.50 16.48
C PHE A 296 -13.89 10.44 17.26
N LEU A 297 -13.30 9.25 17.36
CA LEU A 297 -13.83 8.14 18.13
C LEU A 297 -12.82 7.73 19.20
N THR A 298 -13.28 7.59 20.44
CA THR A 298 -12.43 7.16 21.56
C THR A 298 -12.51 5.66 21.77
N GLN A 299 -11.52 5.12 22.48
CA GLN A 299 -11.45 3.71 22.78
C GLN A 299 -12.63 3.24 23.64
N LEU A 300 -13.07 4.05 24.62
CA LEU A 300 -14.26 3.75 25.44
C LEU A 300 -15.59 4.23 24.84
N GLY A 301 -15.62 4.46 23.53
CA GLY A 301 -16.85 4.70 22.79
C GLY A 301 -17.32 6.15 22.77
N GLY A 302 -16.51 7.12 23.15
CA GLY A 302 -16.82 8.54 22.98
C GLY A 302 -16.86 8.92 21.51
N ILE A 303 -17.86 9.70 21.10
CA ILE A 303 -18.02 10.20 19.73
C ILE A 303 -18.16 11.72 19.75
N PHE A 304 -17.26 12.41 19.07
CA PHE A 304 -17.31 13.86 18.94
C PHE A 304 -16.72 14.29 17.61
N TYR A 305 -16.99 15.52 17.20
CA TYR A 305 -16.50 16.05 15.93
C TYR A 305 -16.08 17.51 16.03
N TYR A 306 -15.17 17.90 15.16
CA TYR A 306 -14.79 19.29 14.95
C TYR A 306 -15.51 19.83 13.71
N ASP A 307 -16.25 20.93 13.85
CA ASP A 307 -16.85 21.66 12.72
C ASP A 307 -15.82 22.66 12.19
N ILE A 308 -15.25 22.37 11.02
CA ILE A 308 -14.20 23.18 10.40
C ILE A 308 -14.67 24.63 10.22
N SER A 309 -15.95 24.83 9.87
CA SER A 309 -16.51 26.17 9.63
C SER A 309 -16.72 27.00 10.90
N LYS A 310 -16.87 26.34 12.05
CA LYS A 310 -17.11 27.01 13.35
C LYS A 310 -15.90 26.99 14.26
N GLU A 311 -14.85 26.28 13.86
CA GLU A 311 -13.62 26.05 14.60
C GLU A 311 -13.86 25.53 16.03
N LYS A 312 -14.82 24.62 16.19
CA LYS A 312 -15.26 24.13 17.51
C LYS A 312 -15.58 22.64 17.52
N PHE A 313 -15.37 22.03 18.69
CA PHE A 313 -15.78 20.67 18.98
C PHE A 313 -17.25 20.58 19.40
N PHE A 314 -17.89 19.48 19.03
CA PHE A 314 -19.27 19.15 19.34
C PHE A 314 -19.39 17.67 19.71
N ASN A 315 -20.25 17.38 20.68
CA ASN A 315 -20.52 16.02 21.13
C ASN A 315 -21.63 15.35 20.32
N ILE A 316 -21.58 14.01 20.22
CA ILE A 316 -22.69 13.15 19.83
C ILE A 316 -23.11 12.33 21.05
N PRO A 317 -24.21 12.70 21.73
CA PRO A 317 -24.65 12.02 22.95
C PRO A 317 -25.01 10.54 22.72
N ASN A 318 -24.89 9.74 23.78
CA ASN A 318 -25.38 8.34 23.85
C ASN A 318 -24.71 7.32 22.91
N SER A 319 -23.40 7.46 22.69
CA SER A 319 -22.62 6.33 22.20
C SER A 319 -22.41 5.34 23.35
N LEU A 320 -23.20 4.26 23.36
CA LEU A 320 -22.96 3.13 24.25
C LEU A 320 -21.51 2.64 24.09
N THR A 321 -20.95 2.16 25.20
CA THR A 321 -19.58 1.64 25.33
C THR A 321 -19.28 0.59 24.27
N THR A 322 -18.65 1.02 23.19
CA THR A 322 -18.18 0.17 22.08
C THR A 322 -16.78 0.60 21.71
N PHE A 323 -15.93 -0.36 21.37
CA PHE A 323 -14.58 -0.09 20.92
C PHE A 323 -14.63 0.16 19.41
N PHE A 324 -14.34 1.39 18.99
CA PHE A 324 -14.31 1.74 17.57
C PHE A 324 -12.99 1.36 16.92
N PHE A 325 -13.07 0.74 15.74
CA PHE A 325 -11.89 0.31 14.98
C PHE A 325 -11.63 1.17 13.74
N ARG A 326 -12.68 1.49 12.97
CA ARG A 326 -12.59 2.28 11.72
C ARG A 326 -13.81 3.16 11.52
N ALA A 327 -13.63 4.17 10.68
CA ALA A 327 -14.70 5.07 10.26
C ALA A 327 -14.45 5.63 8.86
N LYS A 328 -15.50 5.73 8.05
CA LYS A 328 -15.45 6.30 6.71
C LYS A 328 -16.59 7.29 6.49
N PRO A 329 -16.33 8.46 5.87
CA PRO A 329 -17.38 9.38 5.50
C PRO A 329 -18.23 8.77 4.37
N ILE A 330 -19.54 8.76 4.57
CA ILE A 330 -20.53 8.47 3.51
C ILE A 330 -20.83 9.76 2.74
N ASP A 331 -21.06 10.84 3.47
CA ASP A 331 -21.24 12.18 2.94
C ASP A 331 -20.67 13.23 3.90
N GLU A 332 -21.08 14.49 3.75
CA GLU A 332 -20.62 15.56 4.64
C GLU A 332 -21.03 15.33 6.10
N ASN A 333 -22.22 14.80 6.39
CA ASN A 333 -22.81 14.67 7.73
C ASN A 333 -22.88 13.23 8.26
N TYR A 334 -22.64 12.24 7.41
CA TYR A 334 -22.84 10.84 7.73
C TYR A 334 -21.55 10.04 7.64
N PHE A 335 -21.29 9.22 8.65
CA PHE A 335 -20.14 8.33 8.70
C PHE A 335 -20.62 6.92 9.02
N VAL A 336 -20.08 5.93 8.33
CA VAL A 336 -20.14 4.53 8.75
C VAL A 336 -18.96 4.26 9.67
N VAL A 337 -19.21 3.52 10.75
CA VAL A 337 -18.20 3.16 11.74
C VAL A 337 -18.27 1.67 12.03
N SER A 338 -17.13 1.07 12.34
CA SER A 338 -17.04 -0.31 12.79
C SER A 338 -16.62 -0.35 14.25
N ASN A 339 -17.17 -1.32 14.96
CA ASN A 339 -16.87 -1.54 16.36
C ASN A 339 -16.88 -3.03 16.72
N ASP A 340 -16.66 -3.31 18.00
CA ASP A 340 -16.68 -4.65 18.59
C ASP A 340 -18.01 -5.38 18.45
N ARG A 341 -19.10 -4.67 18.15
CA ARG A 341 -20.46 -5.22 18.00
C ARG A 341 -20.95 -5.29 16.57
N GLY A 342 -20.30 -4.61 15.63
CA GLY A 342 -20.67 -4.64 14.23
C GLY A 342 -20.46 -3.30 13.52
N ILE A 343 -21.49 -2.89 12.78
CA ILE A 343 -21.48 -1.65 11.99
C ILE A 343 -22.51 -0.69 12.58
N GLY A 344 -22.07 0.54 12.79
CA GLY A 344 -22.92 1.65 13.20
C GLY A 344 -22.76 2.85 12.28
N PHE A 345 -23.54 3.87 12.57
CA PHE A 345 -23.55 5.12 11.82
C PHE A 345 -23.55 6.30 12.77
N VAL A 346 -22.78 7.31 12.38
CA VAL A 346 -22.73 8.60 13.06
C VAL A 346 -23.40 9.64 12.17
N ASP A 347 -24.55 10.13 12.63
CA ASP A 347 -25.30 11.22 12.01
C ASP A 347 -24.97 12.53 12.74
N ILE A 348 -24.10 13.35 12.13
CA ILE A 348 -23.68 14.63 12.69
C ILE A 348 -24.84 15.62 12.75
N LYS A 349 -25.71 15.63 11.73
CA LYS A 349 -26.85 16.55 11.64
C LYS A 349 -27.90 16.22 12.70
N GLY A 350 -28.22 14.94 12.83
CA GLY A 350 -29.12 14.40 13.85
C GLY A 350 -28.48 14.30 15.24
N LYS A 351 -27.16 14.51 15.36
CA LYS A 351 -26.35 14.34 16.58
C LYS A 351 -26.61 13.01 17.28
N LYS A 352 -26.62 11.93 16.51
CA LYS A 352 -26.92 10.60 17.03
C LYS A 352 -25.99 9.55 16.46
N PHE A 353 -25.73 8.55 17.28
CA PHE A 353 -25.17 7.28 16.86
C PHE A 353 -26.27 6.23 16.83
N TYR A 354 -26.27 5.36 15.84
CA TYR A 354 -27.11 4.18 15.85
C TYR A 354 -26.38 2.96 15.29
N GLN A 355 -26.58 1.82 15.94
CA GLN A 355 -26.05 0.55 15.51
C GLN A 355 -26.98 -0.04 14.45
N LYS A 356 -26.45 -0.42 13.28
CA LYS A 356 -27.23 -1.11 12.22
C LYS A 356 -27.19 -2.61 12.39
N PHE A 357 -26.01 -3.15 12.70
CA PHE A 357 -25.81 -4.57 12.99
C PHE A 357 -25.06 -4.70 14.32
N ASP A 358 -25.66 -5.33 15.32
CA ASP A 358 -25.17 -5.41 16.71
C ASP A 358 -24.70 -6.82 17.13
N ASN A 359 -24.78 -7.78 16.21
CA ASN A 359 -24.43 -9.18 16.40
C ASN A 359 -23.27 -9.63 15.49
N LEU A 360 -22.48 -8.68 15.00
CA LEU A 360 -21.28 -8.92 14.19
C LEU A 360 -20.05 -8.74 15.07
N LEU A 361 -19.53 -9.84 15.60
CA LEU A 361 -18.39 -9.78 16.52
C LEU A 361 -17.16 -9.20 15.80
N SER A 362 -16.60 -8.13 16.36
CA SER A 362 -15.32 -7.56 15.98
C SER A 362 -15.21 -7.23 14.49
N VAL A 363 -15.93 -6.20 14.04
CA VAL A 363 -15.74 -5.67 12.68
C VAL A 363 -14.46 -4.83 12.65
N ILE A 364 -13.34 -5.49 12.39
CA ILE A 364 -12.00 -4.87 12.51
C ILE A 364 -11.73 -3.83 11.43
N ASP A 365 -12.40 -3.95 10.28
CA ASP A 365 -12.25 -3.02 9.17
C ASP A 365 -13.54 -2.83 8.37
N LEU A 366 -13.65 -1.67 7.72
CA LEU A 366 -14.74 -1.31 6.84
C LEU A 366 -14.28 -0.35 5.75
N GLU A 367 -14.97 -0.41 4.62
CA GLU A 367 -14.89 0.59 3.57
C GLU A 367 -16.29 0.89 3.01
N TYR A 368 -16.48 2.12 2.57
CA TYR A 368 -17.71 2.56 1.94
C TYR A 368 -17.47 2.95 0.49
N TYR A 369 -18.31 2.44 -0.39
CA TYR A 369 -18.27 2.80 -1.79
C TYR A 369 -19.66 2.84 -2.43
N LYS A 370 -19.98 3.98 -3.08
CA LYS A 370 -21.30 4.30 -3.65
C LYS A 370 -22.43 4.18 -2.64
N ASP A 371 -23.02 3.01 -2.47
CA ASP A 371 -24.11 2.71 -1.54
C ASP A 371 -23.84 1.44 -0.73
N THR A 372 -22.68 0.82 -0.94
CA THR A 372 -22.33 -0.47 -0.39
C THR A 372 -21.21 -0.32 0.64
N ILE A 373 -21.39 -0.99 1.77
CA ILE A 373 -20.43 -1.08 2.85
C ILE A 373 -19.83 -2.48 2.79
N TYR A 374 -18.51 -2.53 2.71
CA TYR A 374 -17.73 -3.75 2.78
C TYR A 374 -17.01 -3.79 4.11
N PHE A 375 -16.94 -4.96 4.73
CA PHE A 375 -16.41 -5.04 6.08
C PHE A 375 -15.84 -6.43 6.39
N VAL A 376 -14.83 -6.46 7.25
CA VAL A 376 -14.22 -7.71 7.74
C VAL A 376 -14.71 -8.00 9.15
N SER A 377 -15.25 -9.20 9.35
CA SER A 377 -15.57 -9.73 10.68
C SER A 377 -15.15 -11.18 10.74
N GLN A 378 -14.52 -11.61 11.84
CA GLN A 378 -14.11 -13.01 12.06
C GLN A 378 -13.32 -13.61 10.86
N ASN A 379 -12.42 -12.83 10.26
CA ASN A 379 -11.61 -13.22 9.09
C ASN A 379 -12.43 -13.51 7.81
N LYS A 380 -13.66 -13.02 7.73
CA LYS A 380 -14.52 -13.13 6.54
C LYS A 380 -14.86 -11.74 6.02
N LEU A 381 -14.99 -11.64 4.69
CA LEU A 381 -15.46 -10.44 4.02
C LEU A 381 -16.98 -10.51 3.89
N PHE A 382 -17.63 -9.40 4.21
CA PHE A 382 -19.06 -9.22 4.06
C PHE A 382 -19.36 -7.92 3.31
N TRP A 383 -20.57 -7.82 2.81
CA TRP A 383 -21.10 -6.60 2.23
C TRP A 383 -22.58 -6.38 2.57
N THR A 384 -23.02 -5.13 2.49
CA THR A 384 -24.41 -4.70 2.73
C THR A 384 -24.62 -3.34 2.08
N THR A 385 -25.81 -3.04 1.55
CA THR A 385 -26.10 -1.66 1.12
C THR A 385 -26.59 -0.80 2.29
N LEU A 386 -26.62 0.53 2.11
CA LEU A 386 -27.20 1.44 3.09
C LEU A 386 -28.67 1.11 3.40
N SER A 387 -29.44 0.67 2.40
CA SER A 387 -30.86 0.33 2.52
C SER A 387 -31.14 -1.07 3.07
N ASP A 388 -30.21 -2.02 2.91
CA ASP A 388 -30.47 -3.40 3.31
C ASP A 388 -30.59 -3.55 4.82
N SER A 389 -31.50 -4.43 5.27
CA SER A 389 -31.60 -4.88 6.66
C SER A 389 -30.70 -6.07 6.97
N SER A 390 -29.93 -6.54 5.99
CA SER A 390 -29.12 -7.76 6.06
C SER A 390 -27.75 -7.50 5.45
N TYR A 391 -26.80 -8.38 5.76
CA TYR A 391 -25.48 -8.42 5.15
C TYR A 391 -25.25 -9.80 4.56
N TYR A 392 -24.32 -9.88 3.62
CA TYR A 392 -24.05 -11.07 2.84
C TYR A 392 -22.56 -11.38 2.91
N GLU A 393 -22.22 -12.64 3.15
CA GLU A 393 -20.83 -13.10 3.08
C GLU A 393 -20.38 -13.09 1.62
N VAL A 394 -19.19 -12.56 1.36
CA VAL A 394 -18.54 -12.71 0.07
C VAL A 394 -17.88 -14.08 0.05
N HIS A 395 -18.52 -15.03 -0.63
CA HIS A 395 -17.91 -16.32 -0.89
C HIS A 395 -16.94 -16.20 -2.06
N PHE A 396 -15.70 -16.60 -1.82
CA PHE A 396 -14.70 -16.77 -2.86
C PHE A 396 -14.67 -18.25 -3.23
N ASP A 397 -14.70 -18.57 -4.53
CA ASP A 397 -14.62 -19.95 -5.03
C ASP A 397 -13.21 -20.56 -4.87
N PHE A 398 -12.29 -19.85 -4.23
CA PHE A 398 -10.90 -20.23 -4.01
C PHE A 398 -10.53 -20.02 -2.53
N PRO A 399 -9.66 -20.88 -1.96
CA PRO A 399 -9.14 -20.69 -0.61
C PRO A 399 -8.47 -19.32 -0.51
N THR A 400 -8.91 -18.56 0.49
CA THR A 400 -8.81 -17.10 0.60
C THR A 400 -7.37 -16.59 0.51
N PHE A 401 -7.09 -15.75 -0.49
CA PHE A 401 -6.01 -14.76 -0.47
C PHE A 401 -6.54 -13.42 -0.99
N PHE A 402 -5.93 -12.35 -0.50
CA PHE A 402 -6.45 -11.00 -0.47
C PHE A 402 -5.91 -10.17 -1.67
N VAL A 403 -6.81 -9.50 -2.42
CA VAL A 403 -6.64 -9.08 -3.84
C VAL A 403 -6.89 -7.59 -4.07
N TYR A 404 -5.96 -6.82 -4.61
CA TYR A 404 -6.12 -5.39 -4.98
C TYR A 404 -6.81 -5.17 -6.35
N GLN A 405 -7.52 -4.03 -6.55
CA GLN A 405 -8.14 -3.68 -7.83
C GLN A 405 -8.05 -2.19 -8.19
N PHE A 406 -7.93 -1.88 -9.49
CA PHE A 406 -8.06 -0.55 -10.11
C PHE A 406 -8.88 -0.62 -11.41
N TYR A 407 -9.32 0.54 -11.92
CA TYR A 407 -10.08 0.67 -13.17
C TYR A 407 -9.28 1.39 -14.26
N LYS A 408 -9.36 0.90 -15.49
CA LYS A 408 -9.01 1.65 -16.71
C LYS A 408 -9.94 1.21 -17.84
N ASP A 409 -10.75 2.14 -18.34
CA ASP A 409 -11.66 1.97 -19.48
C ASP A 409 -12.69 0.83 -19.32
N ASP A 410 -13.67 0.70 -20.23
CA ASP A 410 -14.94 -0.05 -20.08
C ASP A 410 -14.89 -1.56 -19.73
N SER A 411 -13.73 -2.12 -19.40
CA SER A 411 -13.55 -3.46 -18.85
C SER A 411 -13.34 -3.46 -17.33
N THR A 412 -13.64 -4.59 -16.70
CA THR A 412 -13.42 -4.88 -15.28
C THR A 412 -12.55 -6.14 -15.25
N GLU A 413 -11.34 -6.04 -14.68
CA GLU A 413 -10.41 -7.17 -14.58
C GLU A 413 -10.06 -7.41 -13.12
N ILE A 414 -10.24 -8.66 -12.66
CA ILE A 414 -9.86 -9.14 -11.34
C ILE A 414 -8.53 -9.88 -11.51
N LEU A 415 -7.47 -9.42 -10.85
CA LEU A 415 -6.21 -10.16 -10.80
C LEU A 415 -6.22 -11.06 -9.56
N LEU A 416 -6.35 -12.38 -9.77
CA LEU A 416 -6.22 -13.37 -8.71
C LEU A 416 -4.80 -13.94 -8.74
N ASP A 417 -4.23 -14.15 -7.55
CA ASP A 417 -2.94 -14.81 -7.40
C ASP A 417 -2.94 -16.14 -8.20
N ASN A 418 -2.01 -16.25 -9.15
CA ASN A 418 -1.85 -17.35 -10.12
C ASN A 418 -3.04 -17.69 -11.07
N ALA A 419 -4.07 -16.87 -11.22
CA ALA A 419 -5.12 -17.09 -12.23
C ALA A 419 -5.64 -15.80 -12.88
N TYR A 420 -5.54 -15.74 -14.22
CA TYR A 420 -6.03 -14.63 -15.03
C TYR A 420 -7.49 -14.89 -15.43
N ILE A 421 -8.46 -14.12 -14.91
CA ILE A 421 -9.85 -14.16 -15.38
C ILE A 421 -10.14 -12.91 -16.21
N HIS A 422 -10.16 -13.11 -17.53
CA HIS A 422 -10.43 -12.05 -18.49
C HIS A 422 -11.93 -12.01 -18.81
N ILE A 423 -12.67 -11.04 -18.25
CA ILE A 423 -14.09 -10.85 -18.56
C ILE A 423 -14.21 -9.87 -19.72
N LYS A 424 -14.23 -10.41 -20.95
CA LYS A 424 -14.40 -9.61 -22.17
C LYS A 424 -15.88 -9.54 -22.55
N ASN A 425 -16.38 -8.33 -22.78
CA ASN A 425 -17.70 -8.12 -23.37
C ASN A 425 -17.73 -8.64 -24.81
N GLY A 426 -18.37 -9.79 -25.07
CA GLY A 426 -18.73 -10.23 -26.42
C GLY A 426 -18.59 -11.73 -26.70
N LYS A 427 -19.49 -12.23 -27.55
CA LYS A 427 -19.58 -13.62 -28.02
C LYS A 427 -18.36 -14.00 -28.89
N GLY A 428 -17.31 -14.52 -28.28
CA GLY A 428 -16.20 -15.15 -29.00
C GLY A 428 -15.60 -16.30 -28.21
N LYS A 429 -15.70 -17.52 -28.72
CA LYS A 429 -15.00 -18.70 -28.15
C LYS A 429 -13.50 -18.56 -28.42
N TYR A 430 -12.69 -18.79 -27.39
CA TYR A 430 -11.24 -18.92 -27.52
C TYR A 430 -10.77 -20.21 -26.84
N ASN A 431 -9.77 -20.86 -27.44
CA ASN A 431 -9.15 -22.07 -26.91
C ASN A 431 -8.02 -21.70 -25.95
N SER A 432 -7.98 -22.32 -24.77
CA SER A 432 -6.87 -22.24 -23.82
C SER A 432 -5.78 -23.26 -24.18
N TYR A 433 -4.51 -22.91 -23.91
CA TYR A 433 -3.38 -23.84 -23.93
C TYR A 433 -2.94 -24.17 -22.50
N PRO A 434 -2.45 -25.40 -22.23
CA PRO A 434 -2.42 -25.97 -20.90
C PRO A 434 -1.17 -25.57 -20.12
N ASN A 435 -1.35 -25.16 -18.87
CA ASN A 435 -0.42 -25.50 -17.78
C ASN A 435 -1.22 -25.67 -16.48
N ASN A 436 -1.34 -26.94 -16.10
CA ASN A 436 -1.76 -27.55 -14.83
C ASN A 436 -2.27 -26.64 -13.70
N LEU A 437 -3.60 -26.48 -13.63
CA LEU A 437 -4.44 -26.75 -12.46
C LEU A 437 -5.91 -26.70 -12.93
N PHE A 438 -6.66 -27.76 -12.65
CA PHE A 438 -8.01 -27.97 -13.15
C PHE A 438 -9.05 -27.08 -12.44
N GLY A 439 -9.95 -26.50 -13.23
CA GLY A 439 -11.23 -25.93 -12.82
C GLY A 439 -11.99 -25.45 -14.06
N GLU A 440 -13.17 -26.01 -14.32
CA GLU A 440 -14.09 -25.49 -15.35
C GLU A 440 -14.78 -24.23 -14.80
N PHE A 441 -14.72 -23.12 -15.54
CA PHE A 441 -15.37 -21.86 -15.15
C PHE A 441 -16.70 -21.69 -15.90
N TYR A 442 -17.76 -21.35 -15.15
CA TYR A 442 -19.07 -21.01 -15.71
C TYR A 442 -19.24 -19.49 -15.86
N GLU A 443 -20.10 -19.11 -16.80
CA GLU A 443 -20.42 -17.76 -17.23
C GLU A 443 -20.88 -16.86 -16.05
N LEU A 444 -20.04 -15.89 -15.69
CA LEU A 444 -20.38 -14.83 -14.74
C LEU A 444 -21.37 -13.88 -15.41
N THR A 445 -22.67 -14.11 -15.20
CA THR A 445 -23.68 -13.14 -15.62
C THR A 445 -23.51 -11.86 -14.81
N LYS A 446 -23.17 -10.79 -15.54
CA LYS A 446 -22.97 -9.42 -15.04
C LYS A 446 -24.15 -8.95 -14.20
N LYS A 447 -23.90 -8.67 -12.92
CA LYS A 447 -24.67 -7.70 -12.14
C LYS A 447 -23.70 -6.87 -11.29
N ASP A 448 -23.46 -5.66 -11.79
CA ASP A 448 -22.88 -4.48 -11.13
C ASP A 448 -21.34 -4.47 -10.88
N ASP A 449 -20.69 -3.44 -11.45
CA ASP A 449 -19.25 -3.27 -11.65
C ASP A 449 -18.44 -3.00 -10.35
N LEU A 450 -18.15 -4.00 -9.51
CA LEU A 450 -17.35 -3.86 -8.28
C LEU A 450 -16.39 -5.05 -8.03
N ILE A 451 -15.19 -4.79 -7.50
CA ILE A 451 -14.29 -5.84 -6.97
C ILE A 451 -13.61 -5.33 -5.66
N PHE A 452 -13.24 -6.26 -4.77
CA PHE A 452 -12.83 -5.99 -3.37
C PHE A 452 -11.41 -6.43 -3.06
N THR A 453 -10.72 -5.65 -2.22
CA THR A 453 -9.54 -6.09 -1.45
C THR A 453 -9.83 -6.01 0.04
N ALA A 454 -9.42 -7.03 0.78
CA ALA A 454 -9.21 -6.93 2.21
C ALA A 454 -7.78 -7.36 2.48
N ALA A 455 -7.18 -6.99 3.58
CA ALA A 455 -5.91 -7.48 4.10
C ALA A 455 -6.10 -7.60 5.60
N THR A 456 -5.22 -8.34 6.27
CA THR A 456 -5.26 -8.46 7.74
C THR A 456 -5.18 -7.11 8.47
N ASP A 457 -4.72 -6.05 7.79
CA ASP A 457 -4.53 -4.71 8.36
C ASP A 457 -5.37 -3.59 7.69
N GLY A 458 -6.24 -3.92 6.72
CA GLY A 458 -6.88 -2.90 5.86
C GLY A 458 -7.97 -3.45 4.95
N LEU A 459 -9.14 -2.82 4.84
CA LEU A 459 -10.12 -3.07 3.76
C LEU A 459 -10.16 -1.86 2.81
N GLY A 460 -10.09 -2.13 1.51
CA GLY A 460 -10.16 -1.12 0.45
C GLY A 460 -11.19 -1.51 -0.61
N VAL A 461 -11.99 -0.55 -1.06
CA VAL A 461 -13.02 -0.74 -2.08
C VAL A 461 -12.73 0.25 -3.17
N PHE A 462 -12.54 -0.28 -4.37
CA PHE A 462 -12.17 0.50 -5.52
C PHE A 462 -13.30 0.46 -6.53
N SER A 463 -13.44 1.59 -7.21
CA SER A 463 -14.41 1.73 -8.27
C SER A 463 -13.86 2.49 -9.45
N LYS A 464 -14.59 2.38 -10.55
CA LYS A 464 -14.44 3.26 -11.71
C LYS A 464 -14.60 4.70 -11.30
#